data_AF-A0A4Y2J8Y7-F1
#
_entry.id   AF-A0A4Y2J8Y7-F1
#
_cell.length_a   1.000
_cell.length_b   1.000
_cell.length_c   1.000
_cell.angle_alpha   90.00
_cell.angle_beta   90.00
_cell.angle_gamma   90.00
#
_symmetry.space_group_name_H-M   'P 1'
#
loop_
_entity.id
_entity.type
_entity.pdbx_description
1 polymer ?
#
loop_
_entity_poly.entity_id
_entity_poly.type
_entity_poly.pdbx_seq_one_letter_code
_entity_poly.pdbx_strand_id
1 'polypeptide(L)'
;MAKKWKYFDRFDQQFKLSLMPPEIDTCDNCDSFQVRLNDNCLSQADRDKPIVEYDLHLTESKRRYNLKSEDIKISNTNPTQKVLTGDMQKCLPSPLLINGLMFCKLKLLTLNSTLFDSSDNSVH
;
A
#
# COMPACT_ATOMS: atom_id res chain seq x y z
N MET A 1 -4.50 9.00 -20.43
CA MET A 1 -3.45 8.12 -19.87
C MET A 1 -2.25 8.09 -20.81
N ALA A 2 -1.06 8.51 -20.36
CA ALA A 2 0.15 8.39 -21.15
C ALA A 2 0.46 6.90 -21.39
N LYS A 3 0.80 6.54 -22.63
CA LYS A 3 1.07 5.14 -23.00
C LYS A 3 2.36 4.67 -22.32
N LYS A 4 2.24 3.81 -21.31
CA LYS A 4 3.33 3.28 -20.45
C LYS A 4 4.58 2.88 -21.26
N TRP A 5 4.41 2.23 -22.41
CA TRP A 5 5.52 1.80 -23.27
C TRP A 5 6.42 2.94 -23.77
N LYS A 6 5.90 4.16 -23.98
CA LYS A 6 6.71 5.33 -24.40
C LYS A 6 7.67 5.79 -23.31
N TYR A 7 7.32 5.58 -22.04
CA TYR A 7 8.21 5.87 -20.92
C TYR A 7 9.32 4.81 -20.85
N PHE A 8 8.99 3.53 -20.94
CA PHE A 8 9.99 2.46 -20.95
C PHE A 8 10.98 2.60 -22.10
N ASP A 9 10.50 2.87 -23.32
CA ASP A 9 11.32 3.02 -24.53
C ASP A 9 12.38 4.12 -24.39
N ARG A 10 12.00 5.29 -23.87
CA ARG A 10 12.94 6.41 -23.70
C ARG A 10 13.99 6.14 -22.61
N PHE A 11 13.59 5.55 -21.49
CA PHE A 11 14.50 5.28 -20.36
C PHE A 11 15.47 4.13 -20.65
N ASP A 12 15.01 3.09 -21.33
CA ASP A 12 15.82 1.96 -21.72
C ASP A 12 16.79 2.33 -22.87
N GLN A 13 16.29 2.93 -23.95
CA GLN A 13 17.13 3.20 -25.13
C GLN A 13 18.08 4.38 -24.96
N GLN A 14 17.65 5.47 -24.30
CA GLN A 14 18.48 6.69 -24.21
C GLN A 14 19.37 6.71 -22.97
N PHE A 15 18.95 6.08 -21.87
CA PHE A 15 19.65 6.15 -20.59
C PHE A 15 20.16 4.79 -20.10
N LYS A 16 19.82 3.68 -20.78
CA LYS A 16 20.13 2.29 -20.36
C LYS A 16 19.72 2.02 -18.91
N LEU A 17 18.61 2.61 -18.49
CA LEU A 17 18.07 2.43 -17.14
C LEU A 17 16.98 1.36 -17.18
N SER A 18 17.25 0.22 -16.55
CA SER A 18 16.23 -0.81 -16.31
C SER A 18 15.27 -0.34 -15.22
N LEU A 19 13.98 -0.28 -15.54
CA LEU A 19 12.94 -0.04 -14.55
C LEU A 19 12.63 -1.35 -13.82
N MET A 20 12.69 -1.33 -12.49
CA MET A 20 12.23 -2.46 -11.67
C MET A 20 10.76 -2.74 -11.99
N PRO A 21 10.38 -4.00 -12.25
CA PRO A 21 8.98 -4.33 -12.47
C PRO A 21 8.17 -3.90 -11.24
N PRO A 22 6.92 -3.45 -11.43
CA PRO A 22 6.05 -3.13 -10.31
C PRO A 22 5.83 -4.41 -9.50
N GLU A 23 6.33 -4.42 -8.27
CA GLU A 23 6.05 -5.47 -7.30
C GLU A 23 4.72 -5.19 -6.60
N ILE A 24 4.09 -6.25 -6.08
CA ILE A 24 2.91 -6.11 -5.25
C ILE A 24 3.40 -5.59 -3.90
N ASP A 25 2.90 -4.45 -3.46
CA ASP A 25 3.18 -3.96 -2.11
C ASP A 25 2.68 -5.01 -1.09
N THR A 26 3.63 -5.60 -0.38
CA THR A 26 3.41 -6.53 0.73
C THR A 26 3.51 -5.78 2.05
N CYS A 27 2.82 -6.29 3.07
CA CYS A 27 2.98 -5.76 4.42
C CYS A 27 4.16 -6.42 5.13
N ASP A 28 4.67 -5.81 6.20
CA ASP A 28 5.78 -6.32 7.01
C ASP A 28 5.60 -7.79 7.44
N ASN A 29 4.35 -8.22 7.67
CA ASN A 29 4.05 -9.61 8.03
C ASN A 29 4.28 -10.56 6.84
N CYS A 30 3.82 -10.18 5.64
CA CYS A 30 4.06 -10.96 4.42
C CYS A 30 5.57 -11.11 4.18
N ASP A 31 6.32 -10.02 4.31
CA ASP A 31 7.77 -10.02 4.13
C ASP A 31 8.45 -10.91 5.17
N SER A 32 8.05 -10.80 6.44
CA SER A 32 8.53 -11.67 7.51
C SER A 32 8.24 -13.14 7.24
N PHE A 33 7.05 -13.49 6.75
CA PHE A 33 6.72 -14.88 6.39
C PHE A 33 7.58 -15.37 5.22
N GLN A 34 7.74 -14.58 4.17
CA GLN A 34 8.57 -14.95 3.02
C GLN A 34 10.03 -15.16 3.43
N VAL A 35 10.59 -14.28 4.27
CA VAL A 35 11.95 -14.43 4.78
C VAL A 35 12.10 -15.74 5.55
N ARG A 36 11.15 -16.08 6.43
CA ARG A 36 11.17 -17.35 7.19
C ARG A 36 11.04 -18.56 6.27
N LEU A 37 10.12 -18.53 5.32
CA LEU A 37 9.86 -19.65 4.41
C LEU A 37 11.02 -19.91 3.43
N ASN A 38 11.77 -18.87 3.08
CA ASN A 38 12.92 -18.94 2.19
C ASN A 38 14.23 -19.34 2.88
N ASP A 39 14.24 -19.50 4.20
CA ASP A 39 15.45 -19.94 4.92
C ASP A 39 15.71 -21.44 4.69
N ASN A 40 16.81 -21.73 3.98
CA ASN A 40 17.22 -23.08 3.61
C ASN A 40 17.64 -23.96 4.80
N CYS A 41 17.80 -23.39 5.99
CA CYS A 41 18.20 -24.14 7.19
C CYS A 41 17.00 -24.71 7.97
N LEU A 42 15.77 -24.33 7.62
CA LEU A 42 14.55 -24.74 8.32
C LEU A 42 14.12 -26.17 7.98
N SER A 43 13.91 -26.98 9.01
CA SER A 43 13.36 -28.34 8.89
C SER A 43 11.93 -28.30 8.37
N GLN A 44 11.45 -29.39 7.76
CA GLN A 44 10.09 -29.44 7.22
C GLN A 44 9.02 -29.24 8.32
N ALA A 45 9.21 -29.81 9.50
CA ALA A 45 8.29 -29.67 10.63
C ALA A 45 8.19 -28.21 11.13
N ASP A 46 9.29 -27.46 11.03
CA ASP A 46 9.34 -26.05 11.43
C ASP A 46 8.77 -25.12 10.33
N ARG A 47 8.63 -25.60 9.10
CA ARG A 47 8.01 -24.88 7.97
C ARG A 47 6.48 -24.93 8.00
N ASP A 48 5.89 -26.01 8.51
CA ASP A 48 4.44 -26.23 8.47
C ASP A 48 3.67 -25.13 9.21
N LYS A 49 4.18 -24.67 10.36
CA LYS A 49 3.53 -23.62 11.16
C LYS A 49 3.50 -22.26 10.46
N PRO A 50 4.64 -21.69 9.99
CA PRO A 50 4.64 -20.45 9.21
C PRO A 50 3.77 -20.50 7.95
N ILE A 51 3.66 -21.65 7.28
CA ILE A 51 2.79 -21.82 6.10
C ILE A 51 1.32 -21.62 6.50
N VAL A 52 0.86 -22.32 7.54
CA VAL A 52 -0.53 -22.20 8.01
C VAL A 52 -0.85 -20.78 8.47
N GLU A 53 0.08 -20.14 9.19
CA GLU A 53 -0.07 -18.75 9.62
C GLU A 53 -0.14 -17.77 8.43
N TYR A 54 0.68 -18.00 7.40
CA TYR A 54 0.66 -17.20 6.19
C TYR A 54 -0.63 -17.37 5.38
N ASP A 55 -1.12 -18.61 5.22
CA ASP A 55 -2.39 -18.88 4.52
C ASP A 55 -3.58 -18.27 5.25
N LEU A 56 -3.57 -18.30 6.59
CA LEU A 56 -4.58 -17.63 7.40
C LEU A 56 -4.53 -16.11 7.20
N HIS A 57 -3.32 -15.52 7.19
CA HIS A 57 -3.14 -14.10 6.92
C HIS A 57 -3.69 -13.68 5.55
N LEU A 58 -3.39 -14.45 4.49
CA LEU A 58 -3.90 -14.20 3.14
C LEU A 58 -5.43 -14.35 3.07
N THR A 59 -5.97 -15.37 3.73
CA THR A 59 -7.42 -15.61 3.82
C THR A 59 -8.14 -14.43 4.48
N GLU A 60 -7.62 -13.96 5.61
CA GLU A 60 -8.17 -12.81 6.33
C GLU A 60 -8.05 -11.51 5.51
N SER A 61 -6.92 -11.30 4.83
CA SER A 61 -6.74 -10.16 3.93
C SER A 61 -7.82 -10.16 2.84
N LYS A 62 -8.00 -11.29 2.14
CA LYS A 62 -9.03 -11.45 1.11
C LYS A 62 -10.44 -11.25 1.67
N ARG A 63 -10.72 -11.77 2.86
CA ARG A 63 -12.01 -11.60 3.54
C ARG A 63 -12.31 -10.11 3.79
N ARG A 64 -11.34 -9.32 4.25
CA ARG A 64 -11.49 -7.88 4.47
C ARG A 64 -11.73 -7.11 3.17
N TYR A 65 -11.04 -7.47 2.09
CA TYR A 65 -11.30 -6.89 0.76
C TYR A 65 -12.73 -7.18 0.27
N ASN A 66 -13.21 -8.41 0.49
CA ASN A 66 -14.58 -8.79 0.14
C ASN A 66 -15.61 -8.01 0.96
N LEU A 67 -15.43 -7.92 2.28
CA LEU A 67 -16.30 -7.14 3.17
C LEU A 67 -16.38 -5.68 2.73
N LYS A 68 -15.23 -5.04 2.47
CA LYS A 68 -15.21 -3.67 1.93
C LYS A 68 -16.01 -3.57 0.63
N SER A 69 -15.86 -4.51 -0.30
CA SER A 69 -16.61 -4.50 -1.55
C SER A 69 -18.12 -4.69 -1.34
N GLU A 70 -18.52 -5.49 -0.36
CA GLU A 70 -19.93 -5.71 0.00
C GLU A 70 -20.52 -4.44 0.64
N ASP A 71 -19.81 -3.82 1.58
CA ASP A 71 -20.21 -2.58 2.23
C ASP A 71 -20.41 -1.45 1.21
N ILE A 72 -19.50 -1.32 0.23
CA ILE A 72 -19.64 -0.34 -0.86
C ILE A 72 -20.94 -0.58 -1.64
N LYS A 73 -21.23 -1.84 -2.00
CA LYS A 73 -22.46 -2.19 -2.72
C LYS A 73 -23.71 -1.84 -1.92
N ILE A 74 -23.70 -2.10 -0.60
CA ILE A 74 -24.83 -1.79 0.28
C ILE A 74 -25.00 -0.27 0.41
N SER A 75 -23.92 0.49 0.52
CA SER A 75 -23.99 1.96 0.64
C SER A 75 -24.61 2.64 -0.59
N ASN A 76 -24.48 2.02 -1.77
CA ASN A 76 -25.07 2.55 -3.00
C ASN A 76 -26.60 2.38 -3.05
N THR A 77 -27.16 1.44 -2.28
CA THR A 77 -28.60 1.17 -2.24
C THR A 77 -29.27 1.68 -0.97
N ASN A 78 -28.51 1.90 0.10
CA ASN A 78 -29.01 2.35 1.38
C ASN A 78 -28.55 3.79 1.71
N PRO A 79 -29.45 4.79 1.71
CA PRO A 79 -29.09 6.19 2.00
C PRO A 79 -28.67 6.44 3.46
N THR A 80 -28.83 5.45 4.35
CA THR A 80 -28.44 5.56 5.77
C THR A 80 -27.01 5.06 6.05
N GLN A 81 -26.31 4.52 5.05
CA GLN A 81 -24.97 3.97 5.20
C GLN A 81 -24.02 4.62 4.20
N LYS A 82 -22.84 5.04 4.67
CA LYS A 82 -21.73 5.53 3.83
C LYS A 82 -20.48 4.72 4.10
N VAL A 83 -19.65 4.53 3.07
CA VAL A 83 -18.35 3.85 3.19
C VAL A 83 -17.24 4.83 2.87
N LEU A 84 -16.44 5.15 3.88
CA LEU A 84 -15.26 6.01 3.75
C LEU A 84 -14.00 5.13 3.73
N THR A 85 -13.16 5.31 2.73
CA THR A 85 -11.83 4.68 2.66
C THR A 85 -10.78 5.75 2.90
N GLY A 86 -9.94 5.58 3.92
CA GLY A 86 -8.78 6.45 4.13
C GLY A 86 -7.53 5.90 3.43
N ASP A 87 -6.85 6.74 2.66
CA ASP A 87 -5.47 6.50 2.24
C ASP A 87 -4.54 7.34 3.11
N MET A 88 -3.74 6.66 3.92
CA MET A 88 -2.68 7.30 4.69
C MET A 88 -1.42 7.30 3.82
N GLN A 89 -1.27 8.33 3.00
CA GLN A 89 -0.03 8.50 2.27
C GLN A 89 1.12 8.88 3.20
N LYS A 90 2.32 8.54 2.72
CA LYS A 90 3.60 8.75 3.40
C LYS A 90 3.69 10.14 4.03
N CYS A 91 4.30 10.19 5.20
CA CYS A 91 4.81 11.41 5.80
C CYS A 91 5.72 12.14 4.81
N LEU A 92 5.24 13.23 4.20
CA LEU A 92 6.02 14.02 3.26
C LEU A 92 6.90 15.00 4.03
N PRO A 93 8.14 15.24 3.57
CA PRO A 93 8.94 16.31 4.14
C PRO A 93 8.19 17.63 3.95
N SER A 94 8.05 18.41 5.03
CA SER A 94 7.49 19.74 4.91
C SER A 94 8.33 20.57 3.93
N PRO A 95 7.71 21.40 3.07
CA PRO A 95 8.43 22.19 2.06
C PRO A 95 9.50 23.07 2.71
N LEU A 96 10.51 23.47 1.92
CA LEU A 96 11.63 24.29 2.38
C LEU A 96 11.13 25.62 2.99
N LEU A 97 11.37 25.81 4.29
CA LEU A 97 11.02 27.03 5.02
C LEU A 97 12.29 27.78 5.44
N ILE A 98 12.40 29.05 5.05
CA ILE A 98 13.66 29.81 4.95
C ILE A 98 14.00 30.62 6.22
N ASN A 99 13.44 30.31 7.39
CA ASN A 99 13.67 31.11 8.62
C ASN A 99 14.31 30.30 9.77
N GLY A 100 15.10 30.99 10.61
CA GLY A 100 15.92 30.37 11.67
C GLY A 100 15.14 29.70 12.81
N LEU A 101 13.87 30.07 13.03
CA LEU A 101 12.96 29.39 13.96
C LEU A 101 12.56 27.99 13.47
N MET A 102 12.80 27.67 12.20
CA MET A 102 12.43 26.39 11.58
C MET A 102 13.46 25.29 11.73
N PHE A 103 14.71 25.58 12.13
CA PHE A 103 15.72 24.54 12.36
C PHE A 103 15.24 23.49 13.38
N CYS A 104 14.52 23.93 14.42
CA CYS A 104 13.88 23.05 15.40
C CYS A 104 12.61 22.33 14.86
N LYS A 105 12.01 22.82 13.78
CA LYS A 105 10.77 22.32 13.16
C LYS A 105 11.00 21.41 11.94
N LEU A 106 12.24 21.19 11.51
CA LEU A 106 12.59 20.25 10.42
C LEU A 106 12.22 18.78 10.72
N LYS A 107 11.84 18.46 11.95
CA LYS A 107 11.23 17.16 12.32
C LYS A 107 9.73 17.08 12.04
N LEU A 108 9.10 18.15 11.53
CA LEU A 108 7.69 18.12 11.15
C LEU A 108 7.54 17.37 9.83
N LEU A 109 6.80 16.27 9.90
CA LEU A 109 6.35 15.52 8.76
C LEU A 109 4.93 15.97 8.42
N THR A 110 4.69 16.33 7.17
CA THR A 110 3.33 16.61 6.71
C THR A 110 2.66 15.28 6.43
N LEU A 111 1.67 14.94 7.25
CA LEU A 111 0.81 13.78 7.01
C LEU A 111 -0.08 14.09 5.81
N ASN A 112 0.09 13.34 4.73
CA ASN A 112 -0.85 13.39 3.62
C ASN A 112 -1.94 12.34 3.86
N SER A 113 -3.09 12.77 4.36
CA SER A 113 -4.24 11.90 4.62
C SER A 113 -5.38 12.30 3.70
N THR A 114 -5.93 11.33 3.00
CA THR A 114 -7.04 11.54 2.07
C THR A 114 -8.19 10.62 2.47
N LEU A 115 -9.40 11.17 2.61
CA LEU A 115 -10.60 10.37 2.79
C LEU A 115 -11.35 10.29 1.46
N PHE A 116 -11.63 9.07 1.02
CA PHE A 116 -12.40 8.81 -0.18
C PHE A 116 -13.77 8.26 0.20
N ASP A 117 -14.83 9.00 -0.14
CA ASP A 117 -16.19 8.49 -0.03
C ASP A 117 -16.45 7.54 -1.21
N SER A 118 -16.56 6.26 -0.88
CA SER A 118 -16.71 5.18 -1.85
C SER A 118 -18.15 5.06 -2.37
N SER A 119 -19.10 5.80 -1.78
CA SER A 119 -20.51 5.83 -2.17
C SER A 119 -20.77 6.85 -3.28
N ASP A 120 -20.10 8.01 -3.26
CA ASP A 120 -20.25 9.06 -4.28
C ASP A 120 -18.97 9.33 -5.10
N ASN A 121 -17.89 8.59 -4.83
CA ASN A 121 -16.57 8.72 -5.44
C ASN A 121 -15.93 10.11 -5.25
N SER A 122 -16.27 10.81 -4.16
CA SER A 122 -15.66 12.10 -3.82
C SER A 122 -14.45 11.93 -2.89
N VAL A 123 -13.57 12.94 -2.92
CA VAL A 123 -12.35 13.01 -2.10
C VAL A 123 -12.48 14.18 -1.12
N HIS A 124 -12.18 13.93 0.15
CA HIS A 124 -12.27 14.87 1.27
C HIS A 124 -10.93 15.00 2.02
#